data_AF-B4D2R7-F1
#
_entry.id   AF-B4D2R7-F1
#
_cell.length_a   1.000
_cell.length_b   1.000
_cell.length_c   1.000
_cell.angle_alpha   90.00
_cell.angle_beta   90.00
_cell.angle_gamma   90.00
#
_symmetry.space_group_name_H-M   'P 1'
#
loop_
_entity.id
_entity.type
_entity.pdbx_description
1 polymer ?
#
loop_
_entity_poly.entity_id
_entity_poly.type
_entity_poly.pdbx_seq_one_letter_code
_entity_poly.pdbx_strand_id
1 'polypeptide(L)' 'MNAITSATVSSDRLRVHLKVEGRRELYVHELHCNGVRSAGGAQLDHADAYYTLNHIPKL' A
#
# COMPACT_ATOMS: atom_id res chain seq x y z
N MET A 1 -11.47 -4.35 -9.74
CA MET A 1 -10.26 -4.79 -9.01
C MET A 1 -9.24 -3.68 -9.13
N ASN A 2 -8.96 -2.97 -8.03
CA ASN A 2 -7.96 -1.89 -8.08
C ASN A 2 -6.58 -2.54 -8.02
N ALA A 3 -5.86 -2.49 -9.14
CA ALA A 3 -4.59 -3.19 -9.27
C ALA A 3 -3.43 -2.31 -8.78
N ILE A 4 -2.52 -2.91 -8.02
CA ILE A 4 -1.15 -2.38 -7.86
C ILE A 4 -0.41 -2.69 -9.17
N THR A 5 0.07 -1.67 -9.84
CA THR A 5 0.79 -1.80 -11.13
C THR A 5 2.30 -1.80 -10.96
N SER A 6 2.82 -1.21 -9.88
CA SER A 6 4.23 -1.34 -9.49
C SER A 6 4.44 -1.11 -8.00
N ALA A 7 5.55 -1.65 -7.49
CA ALA A 7 6.03 -1.43 -6.12
C ALA A 7 7.54 -1.15 -6.15
N THR A 8 7.96 -0.02 -5.60
CA THR A 8 9.38 0.38 -5.53
C THR A 8 9.80 0.54 -4.08
N VAL A 9 10.79 -0.23 -3.65
CA VAL A 9 11.34 -0.18 -2.29
C VAL A 9 12.42 0.90 -2.19
N SER A 10 12.42 1.69 -1.12
CA SER A 10 13.46 2.68 -0.86
C SER A 10 14.81 2.02 -0.55
N SER A 11 15.90 2.75 -0.74
CA SER A 11 17.27 2.25 -0.49
C SER A 11 17.49 1.83 0.97
N ASP A 12 16.87 2.51 1.93
CA ASP A 12 16.89 2.17 3.36
C ASP A 12 16.01 0.97 3.73
N ARG A 13 15.21 0.46 2.78
CA ARG A 13 14.25 -0.65 2.96
C ARG A 13 13.15 -0.40 3.99
N LEU A 14 12.89 0.86 4.34
CA LEU A 14 11.86 1.24 5.31
C LEU A 14 10.58 1.76 4.67
N ARG A 15 10.55 1.97 3.35
CA ARG A 15 9.39 2.50 2.62
C ARG A 15 9.17 1.74 1.31
N VAL A 16 7.91 1.64 0.91
CA VAL A 16 7.50 1.14 -0.41
C VAL A 16 6.58 2.17 -1.06
N HIS A 17 6.89 2.56 -2.29
CA HIS A 17 6.02 3.37 -3.12
C HIS A 17 5.18 2.44 -4.01
N LEU A 18 3.86 2.48 -3.86
CA LEU A 18 2.93 1.70 -4.68
C LEU A 18 2.29 2.59 -5.74
N LYS A 19 2.37 2.17 -7.01
CA LYS A 19 1.54 2.74 -8.07
C LYS A 19 0.26 1.91 -8.17
N VAL A 20 -0.89 2.59 -8.08
CA VAL A 20 -2.21 1.95 -8.05
C VAL A 20 -3.15 2.62 -9.03
N GLU A 21 -4.03 1.83 -9.62
CA GLU A 21 -5.11 2.30 -10.49
C GLU A 21 -6.47 2.28 -9.77
N GLY A 22 -7.47 2.96 -10.32
CA GLY A 22 -8.84 2.91 -9.78
C GLY A 22 -9.06 3.62 -8.45
N ARG A 23 -8.20 4.61 -8.11
CA ARG A 23 -8.37 5.45 -6.91
C ARG A 23 -9.69 6.21 -6.98
N ARG A 24 -10.47 6.14 -5.90
CA ARG A 24 -11.77 6.81 -5.76
C ARG A 24 -11.82 7.57 -4.45
N GLU A 25 -12.21 8.84 -4.52
CA GLU A 25 -12.43 9.68 -3.35
C GLU A 25 -13.63 9.18 -2.52
N LEU A 26 -13.58 9.42 -1.21
CA LEU A 26 -14.59 9.06 -0.21
C LEU A 26 -14.81 7.55 -0.06
N TYR A 27 -13.87 6.73 -0.53
CA TYR A 27 -13.87 5.29 -0.36
C TYR A 27 -12.75 4.87 0.59
N VAL A 28 -13.04 3.84 1.40
CA VAL A 28 -12.01 3.08 2.12
C VAL A 28 -11.34 2.15 1.12
N HIS A 29 -10.01 2.24 1.05
CA HIS A 29 -9.17 1.31 0.31
C HIS A 29 -8.54 0.34 1.30
N GLU A 30 -8.59 -0.94 0.94
CA GLU A 30 -7.95 -2.03 1.68
C GLU A 30 -6.68 -2.46 0.97
N LEU A 31 -5.62 -2.71 1.76
CA LEU A 31 -4.33 -3.19 1.28
C LEU A 31 -3.93 -4.44 2.05
N HIS A 32 -3.80 -5.56 1.35
CA HIS A 32 -3.31 -6.83 1.90
C HIS A 32 -1.79 -6.94 1.73
N CYS A 33 -1.04 -6.98 2.84
CA CYS A 33 0.42 -7.02 2.87
C CYS A 33 0.99 -8.41 3.23
N ASN A 34 0.28 -9.50 2.91
CA ASN A 34 0.55 -10.86 3.42
C ASN A 34 1.95 -11.38 3.10
N GLY A 35 2.60 -10.85 2.06
CA GLY A 35 3.96 -11.18 1.64
C GLY A 35 5.08 -10.34 2.28
N VAL A 36 4.76 -9.28 3.03
CA VAL A 36 5.78 -8.41 3.64
C VAL A 36 6.47 -9.15 4.79
N ARG A 37 7.81 -9.03 4.84
CA ARG A 37 8.66 -9.68 5.84
C ARG A 37 9.68 -8.70 6.40
N SER A 38 10.05 -8.87 7.66
CA SER A 38 11.23 -8.22 8.23
C SER A 38 12.52 -8.76 7.58
N ALA A 39 13.66 -8.10 7.81
CA ALA A 39 14.95 -8.60 7.34
C ALA A 39 15.29 -10.00 7.91
N GLY A 40 14.78 -10.32 9.10
CA GLY A 40 14.91 -11.64 9.73
C GLY A 40 13.84 -12.65 9.32
N GLY A 41 12.95 -12.31 8.37
CA GLY A 41 11.91 -13.21 7.85
C GLY A 41 10.62 -13.26 8.66
N ALA A 42 10.48 -12.46 9.72
CA ALA A 42 9.23 -12.39 10.49
C ALA A 42 8.11 -11.79 9.63
N GLN A 43 6.89 -12.29 9.82
CA GLN A 43 5.69 -11.77 9.16
C GLN A 43 5.13 -10.57 9.92
N LEU A 44 4.21 -9.83 9.29
CA LEU A 44 3.38 -8.85 9.99
C LEU A 44 2.32 -9.59 10.82
N ASP A 45 2.07 -9.12 12.04
CA ASP A 45 0.98 -9.63 12.87
C ASP A 45 -0.40 -9.23 12.30
N HIS A 46 -0.46 -8.04 11.69
CA HIS A 46 -1.63 -7.51 11.00
C HIS A 46 -1.22 -7.07 9.59
N ALA A 47 -1.52 -7.92 8.60
CA ALA A 47 -1.16 -7.67 7.21
C ALA A 47 -2.15 -6.75 6.47
N ASP A 48 -3.34 -6.54 7.03
CA ASP A 48 -4.40 -5.76 6.41
C ASP A 48 -4.33 -4.31 6.89
N ALA A 49 -4.34 -3.38 5.94
CA ALA A 49 -4.36 -1.94 6.21
C ALA A 49 -5.53 -1.27 5.49
N TYR A 50 -6.11 -0.25 6.12
CA TYR A 50 -7.26 0.47 5.60
C TYR A 50 -6.96 1.97 5.55
N TYR A 51 -7.28 2.61 4.43
CA TYR A 51 -7.12 4.04 4.25
C TYR A 51 -8.28 4.66 3.49
N THR A 52 -8.89 5.69 4.06
CA THR A 52 -9.90 6.49 3.36
C THR A 52 -9.21 7.55 2.51
N LEU A 53 -9.42 7.48 1.19
CA LEU A 53 -8.97 8.54 0.29
C LEU A 53 -10.00 9.68 0.31
N ASN A 54 -9.81 10.68 1.16
CA ASN A 54 -10.78 11.77 1.28
C ASN A 54 -10.85 12.67 0.03
N HIS A 55 -9.69 12.99 -0.56
CA HIS A 55 -9.59 13.87 -1.73
C HIS A 55 -8.31 13.56 -2.52
N ILE A 56 -8.36 13.75 -3.84
CA ILE A 56 -7.23 13.71 -4.76
C ILE A 56 -6.84 15.17 -5.06
N PRO A 57 -5.65 15.63 -4.63
CA PRO A 57 -5.22 16.99 -4.87
C PRO A 57 -5.35 17.38 -6.35
N LYS A 58 -5.93 18.56 -6.60
CA LYS A 58 -5.93 19.19 -7.92
C LYS A 58 -4.66 20.02 -8.06
N LEU A 59 -4.13 20.07 -9.28
CA LEU A 59 -3.02 20.96 -9.63
C LEU A 59 -3.45 22.42 -9.53
#